data_AF-A0A450ZAE6-F1
#
_entry.id   AF-A0A450ZAE6-F1
#
_cell.length_a   1.000
_cell.length_b   1.000
_cell.length_c   1.000
_cell.angle_alpha   90.00
_cell.angle_beta   90.00
_cell.angle_gamma   90.00
#
_symmetry.space_group_name_H-M   'P 1'
#
loop_
_entity.id
_entity.type
_entity.pdbx_description
1 polymer ?
#
loop_
_entity_poly.entity_id
_entity_poly.type
_entity_poly.pdbx_seq_one_letter_code
_entity_poly.pdbx_strand_id
1 'polypeptide(L)'
;RIEIVHQHADTQETKTMKSPLTRITHIAHFALCLALIATATRINAEELVGSIPGQLSVQQGAAVYTIPIEVPPGVAGMQPDLAITYNSNGGNGLLGVGFSLSGLSVITRCGQTIAQDGR
;
A
#
# COMPACT_ATOMS: atom_id res chain seq x y z
N ARG A 1 82.55 14.92 -34.76
CA ARG A 1 81.33 15.20 -33.97
C ARG A 1 80.16 15.20 -34.96
N ILE A 2 79.40 14.11 -35.00
CA ILE A 2 78.28 13.84 -35.93
C ILE A 2 77.18 13.19 -35.07
N GLU A 3 75.95 13.71 -35.14
CA GLU A 3 74.76 13.12 -34.51
C GLU A 3 74.22 11.97 -35.36
N ILE A 4 73.78 10.88 -34.71
CA ILE A 4 72.64 10.09 -35.20
C ILE A 4 71.74 9.82 -33.99
N VAL A 5 70.59 10.47 -34.02
CA VAL A 5 69.45 10.27 -33.12
C VAL A 5 68.92 8.85 -33.34
N HIS A 6 68.94 8.02 -32.29
CA HIS A 6 68.27 6.72 -32.26
C HIS A 6 66.92 6.87 -31.56
N GLN A 7 65.87 6.93 -32.37
CA GLN A 7 64.49 6.81 -31.91
C GLN A 7 64.21 5.33 -31.64
N HIS A 8 63.82 4.95 -30.42
CA HIS A 8 62.99 3.75 -30.22
C HIS A 8 61.99 3.91 -29.06
N ALA A 9 60.73 3.91 -29.47
CA ALA A 9 59.55 3.37 -28.80
C ALA A 9 59.22 3.83 -27.38
N ASP A 10 58.21 4.71 -27.33
CA ASP A 10 57.33 4.93 -26.18
C ASP A 10 56.74 3.58 -25.70
N THR A 11 57.08 3.16 -24.48
CA THR A 11 56.51 1.97 -23.83
C THR A 11 55.29 2.42 -23.03
N GLN A 12 54.12 2.37 -23.68
CA GLN A 12 52.82 2.67 -23.07
C GLN A 12 52.49 1.64 -21.98
N GLU A 13 52.01 2.15 -20.84
CA GLU A 13 51.58 1.37 -19.67
C GLU A 13 50.57 0.27 -20.03
N THR A 14 50.79 -0.93 -19.51
CA THR A 14 49.79 -2.00 -19.48
C THR A 14 48.67 -1.63 -18.49
N LYS A 15 47.68 -0.86 -18.94
CA LYS A 15 46.44 -0.68 -18.19
C LYS A 15 45.67 -2.00 -18.18
N THR A 16 45.82 -2.75 -17.10
CA THR A 16 45.08 -3.99 -16.82
C THR A 16 43.60 -3.81 -17.08
N MET A 17 43.14 -4.42 -18.16
CA MET A 17 41.78 -4.36 -18.67
C MET A 17 40.87 -5.21 -17.77
N LYS A 18 40.39 -4.65 -16.66
CA LYS A 18 39.29 -5.23 -15.87
C LYS A 18 38.02 -5.08 -16.69
N SER A 19 37.53 -6.21 -17.21
CA SER A 19 36.56 -6.28 -18.29
C SER A 19 35.24 -5.54 -17.97
N PRO A 20 34.61 -4.90 -18.99
CA PRO A 20 33.31 -4.21 -18.85
C PRO A 20 32.14 -5.17 -18.55
N LEU A 21 32.39 -6.48 -18.58
CA LEU A 21 31.37 -7.52 -18.42
C LEU A 21 30.73 -7.54 -17.02
N THR A 22 31.45 -7.20 -15.95
CA THR A 22 30.90 -7.25 -14.58
C THR A 22 29.82 -6.19 -14.33
N ARG A 23 29.93 -5.00 -14.96
CA ARG A 23 28.96 -3.91 -14.78
C ARG A 23 27.63 -4.18 -15.47
N ILE A 24 27.66 -4.84 -16.62
CA ILE A 24 26.47 -5.19 -17.40
C ILE A 24 25.66 -6.27 -16.66
N THR A 25 26.35 -7.22 -16.02
CA THR A 25 25.70 -8.26 -15.20
C THR A 25 24.91 -7.68 -14.04
N HIS A 26 25.44 -6.69 -13.32
CA HIS A 26 24.71 -6.07 -12.20
C HIS A 26 23.48 -5.25 -12.63
N ILE A 27 23.59 -4.51 -13.74
CA ILE A 27 22.46 -3.74 -14.29
C ILE A 27 21.36 -4.70 -14.78
N ALA A 28 21.76 -5.79 -15.44
CA ALA A 28 20.82 -6.82 -15.88
C ALA A 28 20.13 -7.52 -14.70
N HIS A 29 20.85 -7.86 -13.63
CA HIS A 29 20.25 -8.46 -12.43
C HIS A 29 19.37 -7.47 -11.67
N PHE A 30 19.74 -6.19 -11.59
CA PHE A 30 18.94 -5.16 -10.94
C PHE A 30 17.66 -4.85 -11.72
N ALA A 31 17.74 -4.76 -13.05
CA ALA A 31 16.59 -4.60 -13.92
C ALA A 31 15.68 -5.84 -13.90
N LEU A 32 16.26 -7.05 -13.83
CA LEU A 32 15.52 -8.30 -13.70
C LEU A 32 14.82 -8.40 -12.33
N CYS A 33 15.49 -8.04 -11.24
CA CYS A 33 14.88 -7.97 -9.90
C CYS A 33 13.76 -6.92 -9.85
N LEU A 34 13.96 -5.74 -10.45
CA LEU A 34 12.96 -4.68 -10.46
C LEU A 34 11.73 -5.07 -11.29
N ALA A 35 11.93 -5.76 -12.43
CA ALA A 35 10.85 -6.32 -13.23
C ALA A 35 10.10 -7.44 -12.49
N LEU A 36 10.82 -8.31 -11.75
CA LEU A 36 10.23 -9.39 -10.95
C LEU A 36 9.40 -8.85 -9.77
N ILE A 37 9.84 -7.77 -9.13
CA ILE A 37 9.11 -7.08 -8.06
C ILE A 37 7.89 -6.32 -8.61
N ALA A 38 7.97 -5.72 -9.80
CA ALA A 38 6.84 -5.02 -10.42
C ALA A 38 5.68 -5.96 -10.83
N THR A 39 5.95 -7.25 -10.99
CA THR A 39 4.94 -8.31 -11.17
C THR A 39 4.38 -8.86 -9.84
N ALA A 40 4.85 -8.38 -8.69
CA ALA A 40 4.34 -8.83 -7.39
C ALA A 40 2.89 -8.38 -7.18
N THR A 41 1.99 -9.32 -7.46
CA THR A 41 0.68 -9.55 -6.85
C THR A 41 -0.38 -8.47 -7.04
N ARG A 42 -1.27 -8.68 -8.01
CA ARG A 42 -2.69 -8.32 -7.87
C ARG A 42 -3.35 -9.48 -7.14
N ILE A 43 -3.71 -9.31 -5.86
CA ILE A 43 -4.57 -10.29 -5.17
C ILE A 43 -6.01 -9.88 -5.49
N ASN A 44 -6.57 -10.44 -6.55
CA ASN A 44 -8.00 -10.46 -6.73
C ASN A 44 -8.50 -11.71 -6.00
N ALA A 45 -9.16 -11.52 -4.85
CA ALA A 45 -9.87 -12.60 -4.21
C ALA A 45 -11.09 -12.93 -5.10
N GLU A 46 -11.07 -14.09 -5.76
CA GLU A 46 -12.31 -14.71 -6.23
C GLU A 46 -13.13 -15.05 -4.98
N GLU A 47 -14.26 -14.38 -4.78
CA GLU A 47 -15.19 -14.72 -3.71
C GLU A 47 -15.68 -16.14 -3.92
N LEU A 48 -15.54 -16.97 -2.89
CA LEU A 48 -16.15 -18.29 -2.86
C LEU A 48 -17.67 -18.11 -2.94
N VAL A 49 -18.36 -18.82 -3.83
CA VAL A 49 -19.83 -18.77 -3.89
C VAL A 49 -20.41 -19.07 -2.50
N GLY A 50 -21.17 -18.11 -1.96
CA GLY A 50 -21.73 -18.18 -0.60
C GLY A 50 -20.89 -17.48 0.47
N SER A 51 -19.78 -16.82 0.14
CA SER A 51 -19.17 -15.84 1.04
C SER A 51 -19.99 -14.57 1.10
N ILE A 52 -19.85 -13.87 2.23
CA ILE A 52 -20.42 -12.53 2.40
C ILE A 52 -19.39 -11.54 1.85
N PRO A 53 -19.77 -10.65 0.91
CA PRO A 53 -18.85 -9.69 0.35
C PRO A 53 -18.32 -8.81 1.48
N GLY A 54 -16.99 -8.69 1.57
CA GLY A 54 -16.36 -7.84 2.55
C GLY A 54 -14.89 -7.56 2.26
N GLN A 55 -14.43 -6.41 2.73
CA GLN A 55 -13.07 -5.93 2.50
C GLN A 55 -12.32 -5.89 3.83
N LEU A 56 -11.21 -6.61 3.90
CA LEU A 56 -10.24 -6.54 4.98
C LEU A 56 -9.16 -5.50 4.65
N SER A 57 -8.84 -4.64 5.62
CA SER A 57 -7.72 -3.71 5.57
C SER A 57 -7.07 -3.62 6.95
N VAL A 58 -5.79 -3.25 6.99
CA VAL A 58 -5.13 -2.86 8.24
C VAL A 58 -4.95 -1.35 8.25
N GLN A 59 -5.41 -0.68 9.30
CA GLN A 59 -5.29 0.78 9.45
C GLN A 59 -4.71 1.08 10.83
N GLN A 60 -3.56 1.75 10.89
CA GLN A 60 -2.89 2.10 12.15
C GLN A 60 -2.70 0.89 13.11
N GLY A 61 -2.41 -0.29 12.55
CA GLY A 61 -2.24 -1.53 13.30
C GLY A 61 -3.55 -2.21 13.74
N ALA A 62 -4.71 -1.62 13.45
CA ALA A 62 -6.01 -2.26 13.65
C ALA A 62 -6.42 -3.08 12.43
N ALA A 63 -7.01 -4.26 12.65
CA ALA A 63 -7.73 -4.97 11.62
C ALA A 63 -9.09 -4.29 11.41
N VAL A 64 -9.38 -3.91 10.17
CA VAL A 64 -10.62 -3.25 9.75
C VAL A 64 -11.31 -4.13 8.73
N TYR A 65 -12.59 -4.44 8.95
CA TYR A 65 -13.40 -5.23 8.02
C TYR A 65 -14.67 -4.44 7.65
N THR A 66 -15.00 -4.35 6.37
CA THR A 66 -16.21 -3.66 5.89
C THR A 66 -17.09 -4.67 5.17
N ILE A 67 -18.37 -4.73 5.53
CA ILE A 67 -19.38 -5.59 4.91
C ILE A 67 -20.49 -4.67 4.40
N PRO A 68 -20.54 -4.37 3.08
CA PRO A 68 -21.61 -3.55 2.52
C PRO A 68 -22.97 -4.24 2.70
N ILE A 69 -23.99 -3.45 3.00
CA ILE A 69 -25.39 -3.89 3.05
C ILE A 69 -26.04 -3.46 1.73
N GLU A 70 -26.46 -4.44 0.93
CA GLU A 70 -27.24 -4.14 -0.26
C GLU A 70 -28.61 -3.60 0.14
N VAL A 71 -28.89 -2.38 -0.29
CA VAL A 71 -30.19 -1.73 -0.09
C VAL A 71 -30.80 -1.39 -1.46
N PRO A 72 -32.12 -1.55 -1.61
CA PRO A 72 -32.80 -1.14 -2.83
C PRO A 72 -32.74 0.39 -2.99
N PRO A 73 -32.79 0.90 -4.23
CA PRO A 73 -32.88 2.34 -4.47
C PRO A 73 -34.15 2.90 -3.85
N GLY A 74 -34.01 4.00 -3.10
CA GLY A 74 -35.13 4.70 -2.50
C GLY A 74 -35.89 5.60 -3.48
N VAL A 75 -36.94 6.26 -2.97
CA VAL A 75 -37.74 7.22 -3.74
C VAL A 75 -36.83 8.31 -4.30
N ALA A 76 -37.02 8.66 -5.58
CA ALA A 76 -36.19 9.63 -6.31
C ALA A 76 -34.68 9.30 -6.35
N GLY A 77 -34.30 8.02 -6.21
CA GLY A 77 -32.89 7.60 -6.26
C GLY A 77 -32.10 7.86 -4.98
N MET A 78 -32.78 8.22 -3.88
CA MET A 78 -32.17 8.41 -2.57
C MET A 78 -31.88 7.05 -1.93
N GLN A 79 -30.69 6.52 -2.19
CA GLN A 79 -30.20 5.28 -1.60
C GLN A 79 -29.19 5.58 -0.48
N PRO A 80 -29.38 5.06 0.75
CA PRO A 80 -28.36 5.18 1.78
C PRO A 80 -27.20 4.22 1.48
N ASP A 81 -25.98 4.66 1.76
CA ASP A 81 -24.81 3.77 1.75
C ASP A 81 -24.64 3.21 3.16
N LEU A 82 -24.91 1.92 3.35
CA LEU A 82 -24.87 1.24 4.65
C LEU A 82 -23.85 0.10 4.63
N ALA A 83 -23.09 -0.04 5.71
CA ALA A 83 -22.18 -1.17 5.89
C ALA A 83 -21.99 -1.52 7.36
N ILE A 84 -21.81 -2.80 7.66
CA ILE A 84 -21.29 -3.25 8.95
C ILE A 84 -19.77 -3.11 8.91
N THR A 85 -19.20 -2.40 9.86
CA THR A 85 -17.75 -2.18 9.96
C THR A 85 -17.23 -2.79 11.26
N TYR A 86 -16.14 -3.55 11.16
CA TYR A 86 -15.37 -4.04 12.30
C TYR A 86 -14.05 -3.27 12.41
N ASN A 87 -13.64 -2.93 13.62
CA ASN A 87 -12.32 -2.42 13.95
C ASN A 87 -11.83 -3.12 15.22
N SER A 88 -10.66 -3.78 15.18
CA SER A 88 -10.12 -4.51 16.34
C SER A 88 -9.78 -3.61 17.54
N ASN A 89 -9.55 -2.31 17.30
CA ASN A 89 -9.37 -1.30 18.36
C ASN A 89 -10.69 -0.58 18.70
N GLY A 90 -11.80 -0.99 18.09
CA GLY A 90 -13.11 -0.39 18.32
C GLY A 90 -13.66 -0.73 19.71
N GLY A 91 -14.33 0.25 20.32
CA GLY A 91 -15.04 0.07 21.58
C GLY A 91 -16.36 -0.70 21.43
N ASN A 92 -17.15 -0.72 22.49
CA ASN A 92 -18.49 -1.30 22.46
C ASN A 92 -19.49 -0.34 21.78
N GLY A 93 -20.28 -0.86 20.84
CA GLY A 93 -21.31 -0.10 20.12
C GLY A 93 -22.62 -0.87 19.99
N LEU A 94 -23.49 -0.41 19.08
CA LEU A 94 -24.81 -0.99 18.82
C LEU A 94 -24.75 -2.49 18.49
N LEU A 95 -23.69 -2.91 17.80
CA LEU A 95 -23.50 -4.28 17.32
C LEU A 95 -22.51 -5.08 18.19
N GLY A 96 -22.09 -4.53 19.33
CA GLY A 96 -21.08 -5.14 20.22
C GLY A 96 -19.69 -4.52 20.08
N VAL A 97 -18.70 -5.18 20.69
CA VAL A 97 -17.32 -4.70 20.74
C VAL A 97 -16.66 -4.81 19.37
N GLY A 98 -16.08 -3.71 18.89
CA GLY A 98 -15.39 -3.63 17.61
C GLY A 98 -16.32 -3.51 16.41
N PHE A 99 -17.61 -3.81 16.54
CA PHE A 99 -18.59 -3.72 15.45
C PHE A 99 -19.42 -2.44 15.51
N SER A 100 -19.62 -1.80 14.36
CA SER A 100 -20.49 -0.65 14.19
C SER A 100 -21.26 -0.72 12.87
N LEU A 101 -22.39 -0.01 12.82
CA LEU A 101 -23.16 0.22 11.60
C LEU A 101 -22.82 1.61 11.06
N SER A 102 -22.29 1.66 9.85
CA SER A 102 -21.94 2.90 9.14
C SER A 102 -23.08 3.35 8.22
N GLY A 103 -23.06 4.64 7.83
CA GLY A 103 -24.08 5.23 6.96
C GLY A 103 -25.31 5.80 7.66
N LEU A 104 -25.39 5.65 8.99
CA LEU A 104 -26.44 6.27 9.80
C LEU A 104 -26.02 7.65 10.31
N SER A 105 -27.00 8.55 10.42
CA SER A 105 -26.84 9.79 11.19
C SER A 105 -27.08 9.50 12.68
N VAL A 106 -26.19 9.98 13.55
CA VAL A 106 -26.30 9.79 14.99
C VAL A 106 -26.17 11.13 15.71
N ILE A 107 -27.04 11.35 16.70
CA ILE A 107 -26.91 12.45 17.66
C ILE A 107 -26.33 11.86 18.95
N THR A 108 -25.13 12.30 19.32
CA THR A 108 -24.50 11.92 20.60
C THR A 108 -24.45 13.14 21.51
N ARG A 109 -24.44 12.92 22.83
CA ARG A 109 -24.16 14.00 23.78
C ARG A 109 -22.70 14.39 23.65
N CYS A 110 -22.43 15.68 23.52
CA CYS A 110 -21.07 16.22 23.64
C CYS A 110 -20.55 16.03 25.08
N GLY A 111 -19.22 16.03 25.23
CA GLY A 111 -18.60 16.14 26.55
C GLY A 111 -19.06 17.42 27.25
N GLN A 112 -19.23 17.35 28.57
CA GLN A 112 -19.63 18.51 29.34
C GLN A 112 -18.50 19.55 29.32
N THR A 113 -18.87 20.82 29.25
CA THR A 113 -17.93 21.94 29.38
C THR A 113 -18.43 22.92 30.42
N ILE A 114 -17.52 23.56 31.16
CA ILE A 114 -17.91 24.60 32.13
C ILE A 114 -18.69 25.72 31.44
N ALA A 115 -18.33 26.05 30.19
CA ALA A 115 -18.98 27.12 29.43
C ALA A 115 -20.45 26.80 29.05
N GLN A 116 -20.78 25.54 28.78
CA GLN A 116 -22.12 25.13 28.36
C GLN A 116 -22.96 24.54 29.51
N ASP A 117 -22.31 23.85 30.44
CA ASP A 117 -22.93 23.04 31.49
C ASP A 117 -22.69 23.58 32.91
N GLY A 118 -21.86 24.61 33.08
CA GLY A 118 -21.59 25.25 34.37
C GLY A 118 -20.88 24.37 35.41
N ARG A 119 -20.35 23.22 35.00
CA ARG A 119 -19.60 22.26 35.81
C ARG A 119 -18.47 21.63 35.01
#